data_AF-A0A800JPN9-F1
#
_entry.id   AF-A0A800JPN9-F1
#
_cell.length_a   1.000
_cell.length_b   1.000
_cell.length_c   1.000
_cell.angle_alpha   90.00
_cell.angle_beta   90.00
_cell.angle_gamma   90.00
#
_symmetry.space_group_name_H-M   'P 1'
#
loop_
_entity.id
_entity.type
_entity.pdbx_description
1 polymer ?
#
loop_
_entity_poly.entity_id
_entity_poly.type
_entity_poly.pdbx_seq_one_letter_code
_entity_poly.pdbx_strand_id
1 'polypeptide(L)' 'MKTVAIITGGNSAEHEISLQSAKVVEANLNKEKFNPIIVHIKEDKWEAIIDDTRLKMDKKDFSFIVGN' A
#
# COMPACT_ATOMS: atom_id res chain seq x y z
N MET A 1 -18.28 -1.54 -2.96
CA MET A 1 -16.82 -1.38 -3.10
C MET A 1 -16.23 -1.23 -1.71
N LYS A 2 -15.31 -2.11 -1.30
CA LYS A 2 -14.64 -2.04 0.01
C LYS A 2 -13.17 -1.70 -0.18
N THR A 3 -12.66 -0.74 0.59
CA THR A 3 -11.22 -0.44 0.59
C THR A 3 -10.45 -1.51 1.33
N VAL A 4 -9.37 -2.02 0.73
CA VAL A 4 -8.52 -3.06 1.31
C VAL A 4 -7.07 -2.61 1.28
N ALA A 5 -6.44 -2.53 2.45
CA ALA A 5 -5.01 -2.25 2.54
C ALA A 5 -4.20 -3.52 2.30
N ILE A 6 -3.27 -3.49 1.34
CA ILE A 6 -2.28 -4.54 1.07
C ILE A 6 -0.97 -4.10 1.71
N ILE A 7 -0.64 -4.67 2.86
CA ILE A 7 0.55 -4.28 3.62
C ILE A 7 1.79 -4.97 3.05
N THR A 8 2.85 -4.20 2.85
CA THR A 8 4.14 -4.66 2.32
C THR A 8 5.29 -3.87 2.95
N GLY A 9 6.53 -4.32 2.76
CA GLY A 9 7.74 -3.69 3.31
C GLY A 9 8.57 -4.65 4.16
N GLY A 10 9.15 -4.14 5.25
CA GLY A 10 10.12 -4.84 6.10
C GLY A 10 11.56 -4.33 5.94
N ASN A 11 12.40 -4.54 6.96
CA ASN A 11 13.80 -4.06 7.03
C ASN A 11 14.82 -4.94 6.28
N SER A 12 14.35 -5.80 5.38
CA SER A 12 15.20 -6.71 4.62
C SER A 12 15.68 -6.06 3.31
N ALA A 13 16.83 -6.51 2.79
CA ALA A 13 17.24 -6.26 1.40
C ALA A 13 16.20 -6.76 0.37
N GLU A 14 15.23 -7.57 0.81
CA GLU A 14 14.12 -8.12 0.03
C GLU A 14 12.91 -7.18 -0.06
N HIS A 15 12.99 -5.92 0.39
CA HIS A 15 11.83 -5.01 0.34
C HIS A 15 11.27 -4.87 -1.09
N GLU A 16 12.12 -4.95 -2.11
CA GLU A 16 11.68 -4.84 -3.51
C GLU A 16 10.84 -6.05 -3.92
N ILE A 17 11.19 -7.24 -3.42
CA ILE A 17 10.44 -8.48 -3.66
C ILE A 17 9.07 -8.39 -2.96
N SER A 18 9.05 -7.90 -1.72
CA SER A 18 7.83 -7.68 -0.93
C SER A 18 6.84 -6.75 -1.66
N LEU A 19 7.34 -5.67 -2.26
CA LEU A 19 6.52 -4.73 -3.04
C LEU A 19 5.99 -5.37 -4.32
N GLN A 20 6.82 -6.16 -5.00
CA GLN A 20 6.39 -6.87 -6.21
C GLN A 20 5.28 -7.89 -5.90
N SER A 21 5.36 -8.62 -4.79
CA SER A 21 4.27 -9.50 -4.34
C SER A 21 2.98 -8.73 -4.07
N ALA A 22 3.06 -7.55 -3.44
CA ALA A 22 1.88 -6.70 -3.21
C ALA A 22 1.22 -6.22 -4.50
N LYS A 23 2.03 -5.82 -5.51
CA LYS A 23 1.53 -5.46 -6.85
C LYS A 23 0.82 -6.63 -7.55
N VAL A 24 1.32 -7.86 -7.39
CA VAL A 24 0.65 -9.06 -7.92
C VAL A 24 -0.71 -9.27 -7.24
N VAL A 25 -0.79 -9.11 -5.92
CA VAL A 25 -2.07 -9.22 -5.20
C VAL A 25 -3.06 -8.16 -5.67
N GLU A 26 -2.64 -6.89 -5.74
CA GLU A 26 -3.46 -5.79 -6.26
C GLU A 26 -3.99 -6.08 -7.68
N ALA A 27 -3.14 -6.59 -8.57
CA ALA A 27 -3.51 -6.91 -9.95
C ALA A 27 -4.54 -8.05 -10.05
N ASN A 28 -4.54 -8.98 -9.08
CA ASN A 28 -5.45 -10.13 -9.05
C ASN A 28 -6.72 -9.89 -8.22
N LEU A 29 -6.81 -8.78 -7.48
CA LEU A 29 -8.04 -8.45 -6.75
C LEU A 29 -9.16 -8.04 -7.71
N ASN A 30 -10.38 -8.48 -7.40
CA ASN A 30 -11.56 -8.02 -8.13
C ASN A 30 -11.83 -6.54 -7.81
N LYS A 31 -11.47 -5.66 -8.75
CA LYS A 31 -11.60 -4.19 -8.66
C LYS A 31 -13.04 -3.68 -8.67
N GLU A 32 -14.02 -4.50 -9.04
CA GLU A 32 -15.45 -4.15 -8.93
C GLU A 32 -15.94 -4.28 -7.47
N LYS A 33 -15.32 -5.18 -6.70
CA LYS A 33 -15.69 -5.44 -5.31
C LYS A 33 -14.81 -4.66 -4.33
N PHE A 34 -13.53 -4.49 -4.66
CA PHE A 34 -12.52 -3.95 -3.77
C PHE A 34 -11.75 -2.79 -4.39
N ASN A 35 -11.39 -1.83 -3.54
CA ASN A 35 -10.43 -0.78 -3.85
C ASN A 35 -9.11 -1.10 -3.11
N PRO A 36 -8.19 -1.86 -3.72
CA PRO A 36 -6.92 -2.18 -3.10
C PRO A 36 -6.03 -0.94 -2.98
N ILE A 37 -5.35 -0.79 -1.85
CA ILE A 37 -4.34 0.25 -1.63
C ILE A 37 -3.10 -0.43 -1.09
N ILE A 38 -1.98 -0.28 -1.77
CA ILE A 38 -0.71 -0.81 -1.28
C ILE A 38 -0.20 0.11 -0.16
N VAL A 39 0.11 -0.46 1.00
CA VAL A 39 0.67 0.24 2.16
C VAL A 39 2.05 -0.29 2.42
N HIS A 40 3.06 0.52 2.16
CA HIS A 40 4.45 0.20 2.40
C HIS A 40 4.88 0.68 3.79
N ILE A 41 5.39 -0.23 4.61
CA ILE A 41 5.88 0.02 5.96
C ILE A 41 7.38 -0.27 6.01
N LYS A 42 8.17 0.76 6.29
CA LYS A 42 9.61 0.65 6.49
C LYS A 42 10.00 1.39 7.75
N GLU A 43 10.50 0.66 8.74
CA GLU A 43 10.78 1.18 10.09
C GLU A 43 9.54 1.90 10.65
N ASP A 44 9.63 3.21 10.88
CA ASP A 44 8.55 4.06 11.37
C ASP A 44 7.80 4.83 10.26
N LYS A 45 8.12 4.57 8.99
CA LYS A 45 7.49 5.23 7.85
C LYS A 45 6.41 4.35 7.24
N TRP A 46 5.20 4.90 7.22
CA TRP A 46 4.01 4.32 6.61
C TRP A 46 3.65 5.15 5.39
N GLU A 47 3.60 4.49 4.23
CA GLU A 47 3.38 5.14 2.94
C GLU A 47 2.29 4.38 2.18
N ALA A 48 1.22 5.06 1.78
CA ALA A 48 0.29 4.53 0.77
C ALA A 48 0.90 4.73 -0.62
N ILE A 49 0.83 3.71 -1.47
CA ILE A 49 1.28 3.78 -2.86
C ILE A 49 0.03 3.80 -3.74
N ILE A 50 -0.15 4.90 -4.47
CA ILE A 50 -1.27 5.12 -5.40
C ILE A 50 -0.70 5.73 -6.68
N ASP A 51 -0.96 5.10 -7.84
CA ASP A 51 -0.45 5.55 -9.14
C ASP A 51 1.06 5.84 -9.13
N ASP A 52 1.85 4.93 -8.53
CA ASP A 52 3.29 5.04 -8.26
C ASP A 52 3.72 6.25 -7.40
N THR A 53 2.76 7.01 -6.86
CA THR A 53 2.99 8.09 -5.89
C THR A 53 2.98 7.53 -4.48
N ARG A 54 3.99 7.91 -3.68
CA ARG A 54 4.06 7.57 -2.26
C ARG A 54 3.46 8.71 -1.43
N LEU A 55 2.36 8.41 -0.75
CA LEU A 55 1.65 9.32 0.12
C LEU A 55 1.91 8.93 1.57
N LYS A 56 2.25 9.91 2.41
CA LYS A 56 2.45 9.64 3.83
C LYS A 56 1.11 9.24 4.47
N MET A 57 1.13 8.14 5.21
CA MET A 57 -0.02 7.65 5.96
C MET A 57 0.11 8.00 7.45
N ASP A 58 -0.98 8.44 8.06
CA ASP A 58 -1.08 8.58 9.51
C ASP A 58 -1.27 7.20 10.14
N LYS A 59 -0.38 6.83 11.05
CA LYS A 59 -0.40 5.54 11.74
C LYS A 59 -1.55 5.39 12.74
N LYS A 60 -2.20 6.48 13.15
CA LYS A 60 -3.26 6.46 14.17
C LYS A 60 -4.58 5.95 13.61
N ASP A 61 -4.91 6.33 12.38
CA ASP A 61 -6.18 6.04 11.74
C ASP A 61 -6.05 5.53 10.30
N PHE A 62 -4.82 5.29 9.83
CA PHE A 62 -4.51 4.84 8.47
C PHE A 62 -4.99 5.81 7.39
N SER A 63 -5.23 7.08 7.75
CA SER A 63 -5.61 8.12 6.79
C SER A 63 -4.40 8.62 6.01
N PHE A 64 -4.66 9.07 4.78
CA PHE A 64 -3.68 9.73 3.93
C PHE A 64 -4.42 10.67 2.98
N ILE A 65 -3.72 11.69 2.49
CA ILE A 65 -4.30 12.69 1.59
C ILE A 65 -3.88 12.33 0.17
N VAL A 66 -4.87 12.02 -0.67
CA VAL A 66 -4.71 11.98 -2.13
C VAL A 66 -4.93 13.40 -2.62
N GLY A 67 -4.07 13.88 -3.52
CA GLY A 67 -4.09 15.27 -4.00
C GLY A 67 -5.48 15.78 -4.36
N ASN A 68 -5.72 17.06 -4.03
CA ASN A 68 -6.96 17.81 -4.23
C ASN A 68 -7.24 18.08 -5.72
#